data_AF-D2V9I7-F1
#
_entry.id   AF-D2V9I7-F1
#
_cell.length_a   1.000
_cell.length_b   1.000
_cell.length_c   1.000
_cell.angle_alpha   90.00
_cell.angle_beta   90.00
_cell.angle_gamma   90.00
#
_symmetry.space_group_name_H-M   'P 1'
#
loop_
_entity.id
_entity.type
_entity.pdbx_description
1 polymer ?
#
loop_
_entity_poly.entity_id
_entity_poly.type
_entity_poly.pdbx_seq_one_letter_code
_entity_poly.pdbx_strand_id
1 'polypeptide(L)'
;MILIRTCTFYWKIGACRLGDRCSHLHQKPAYSQTIMIRHMYPNPKGAHFVDENGILRPFSQEFIKEWFENFYADIFKELETKNGIKIEDLYICDNTCEHMFGNVYISLASIPDAQKCYELLKGKYHAGRLLTPEYSPVLDFSEAKCKLFDRGGEEHCPKGANCNNLHVLRPSEELAKHLFGERYESYKQ
;
A
#
# COMPACT_ATOMS: atom_id res chain seq x y z
N MET A 1 -18.05 25.74 -22.58
CA MET A 1 -17.00 25.35 -21.60
C MET A 1 -17.29 23.94 -21.14
N ILE A 2 -16.48 22.96 -21.54
CA ILE A 2 -16.60 21.60 -20.99
C ILE A 2 -16.04 21.67 -19.57
N LEU A 3 -16.91 21.55 -18.57
CA LEU A 3 -16.50 21.48 -17.17
C LEU A 3 -15.92 20.07 -16.93
N ILE A 4 -14.60 19.93 -17.07
CA ILE A 4 -13.91 18.68 -16.71
C ILE A 4 -14.02 18.52 -15.20
N ARG A 5 -14.74 17.48 -14.76
CA ARG A 5 -14.91 17.17 -13.34
C ARG A 5 -13.71 16.35 -12.83
N THR A 6 -13.28 16.60 -11.60
CA THR A 6 -12.22 15.81 -10.93
C THR A 6 -12.74 14.42 -10.57
N CYS A 7 -11.89 13.41 -10.70
CA CYS A 7 -12.23 12.05 -10.29
C CYS A 7 -12.15 11.93 -8.77
N THR A 8 -13.31 11.71 -8.13
CA THR A 8 -13.40 11.57 -6.68
C THR A 8 -12.64 10.35 -6.17
N PHE A 9 -12.65 9.23 -6.90
CA PHE A 9 -11.91 8.03 -6.53
C PHE A 9 -10.40 8.26 -6.55
N TYR A 10 -9.86 8.84 -7.62
CA TYR A 10 -8.43 9.13 -7.69
C TYR A 10 -8.00 10.10 -6.60
N TRP A 11 -8.79 11.16 -6.36
CA TRP A 11 -8.48 12.12 -5.29
C TRP A 11 -8.45 11.45 -3.91
N LYS A 12 -9.44 10.60 -3.61
CA LYS A 12 -9.61 9.98 -2.28
C LYS A 12 -8.67 8.79 -2.05
N ILE A 13 -8.39 8.01 -3.08
CA ILE A 13 -7.74 6.69 -2.99
C ILE A 13 -6.35 6.68 -3.65
N GLY A 14 -6.04 7.68 -4.49
CA GLY A 14 -4.82 7.69 -5.31
C GLY A 14 -4.88 6.70 -6.48
N ALA A 15 -5.99 5.96 -6.63
CA ALA A 15 -6.21 4.95 -7.66
C ALA A 15 -7.63 5.04 -8.22
N CYS A 16 -7.80 4.69 -9.48
CA CYS A 16 -9.09 4.66 -10.15
C CYS A 16 -9.15 3.45 -11.08
N ARG A 17 -10.25 2.68 -11.00
CA ARG A 17 -10.48 1.48 -11.83
C ARG A 17 -10.41 1.73 -13.34
N LEU A 18 -10.66 2.97 -13.76
CA LEU A 18 -10.64 3.34 -15.17
C LEU A 18 -9.24 3.75 -15.65
N GLY A 19 -8.29 3.99 -14.73
CA GLY A 19 -6.94 4.45 -15.07
C GLY A 19 -6.98 5.65 -16.02
N ASP A 20 -6.18 5.60 -17.08
CA ASP A 20 -6.09 6.68 -18.08
C ASP A 20 -7.34 6.77 -18.98
N ARG A 21 -8.24 5.77 -18.93
CA ARG A 21 -9.54 5.81 -19.62
C ARG A 21 -10.61 6.55 -18.82
N CYS A 22 -10.28 7.10 -17.65
CA CYS A 22 -11.23 7.85 -16.84
C CYS A 22 -11.64 9.14 -17.56
N SER A 23 -12.95 9.40 -17.66
CA SER A 23 -13.48 10.64 -18.24
C SER A 23 -13.34 11.85 -17.30
N HIS A 24 -12.91 11.61 -16.05
CA HIS A 24 -12.69 12.62 -15.03
C HIS A 24 -11.20 12.88 -14.86
N LEU A 25 -10.83 14.09 -14.45
CA LEU A 25 -9.44 14.48 -14.29
C LEU A 25 -8.78 13.78 -13.10
N HIS A 26 -7.61 13.18 -13.34
CA HIS A 26 -6.69 12.68 -12.30
C HIS A 26 -5.59 13.71 -12.06
N GLN A 27 -5.73 14.53 -11.01
CA GLN A 27 -4.72 15.53 -10.66
C GLN A 27 -3.57 14.86 -9.88
N LYS A 28 -2.52 14.45 -10.59
CA LYS A 28 -1.29 13.97 -9.97
C LYS A 28 -0.56 15.16 -9.32
N PRO A 29 -0.33 15.16 -8.00
CA PRO A 29 0.41 16.24 -7.36
C PRO A 29 1.89 16.23 -7.78
N ALA A 30 2.50 17.42 -7.90
CA ALA A 30 3.94 17.53 -8.13
C ALA A 30 4.76 17.18 -6.88
N TYR A 31 4.16 17.41 -5.69
CA TYR A 31 4.71 17.09 -4.38
C TYR A 31 3.58 16.68 -3.45
N SER A 32 3.84 15.72 -2.58
CA SER A 32 2.91 15.25 -1.55
C SER A 32 3.72 14.65 -0.40
N GLN A 33 3.13 14.54 0.80
CA GLN A 33 3.70 13.75 1.89
C GLN A 33 3.55 12.24 1.67
N THR A 34 2.76 11.83 0.68
CA THR A 34 2.47 10.42 0.41
C THR A 34 3.09 9.97 -0.90
N ILE A 35 3.89 8.91 -0.84
CA ILE A 35 4.40 8.18 -2.01
C ILE A 35 3.59 6.91 -2.22
N MET A 36 3.18 6.63 -3.44
CA MET A 36 2.52 5.38 -3.82
C MET A 36 3.39 4.63 -4.83
N ILE A 37 3.48 3.31 -4.65
CA ILE A 37 4.12 2.41 -5.59
C ILE A 37 3.12 1.31 -5.93
N ARG A 38 2.75 1.23 -7.21
CA ARG A 38 1.73 0.27 -7.67
C ARG A 38 2.34 -1.13 -7.73
N HIS A 39 1.57 -2.14 -7.32
CA HIS A 39 1.94 -3.55 -7.41
C HIS A 39 3.31 -3.90 -6.80
N MET A 40 3.73 -3.13 -5.77
CA MET A 40 5.01 -3.33 -5.11
C MET A 40 5.00 -4.56 -4.21
N TYR A 41 3.90 -4.81 -3.49
CA TYR A 41 3.79 -5.96 -2.59
C TYR A 41 3.46 -7.24 -3.39
N PRO A 42 4.39 -8.22 -3.43
CA PRO A 42 4.13 -9.51 -4.08
C PRO A 42 3.30 -10.38 -3.13
N ASN A 43 1.99 -10.19 -3.12
CA ASN A 43 1.10 -10.93 -2.23
C ASN A 43 1.09 -12.43 -2.55
N PRO A 44 1.51 -13.32 -1.62
CA PRO A 44 1.50 -14.77 -1.83
C PRO A 44 0.10 -15.36 -1.72
N LYS A 45 -0.90 -14.58 -1.28
CA LYS A 45 -2.30 -15.01 -1.18
C LYS A 45 -2.84 -15.36 -2.58
N GLY A 46 -3.29 -16.60 -2.72
CA GLY A 46 -3.77 -17.14 -3.99
C GLY A 46 -2.66 -17.70 -4.90
N ALA A 47 -1.39 -17.61 -4.49
CA ALA A 47 -0.30 -18.32 -5.15
C ALA A 47 -0.19 -19.76 -4.60
N HIS A 48 0.32 -20.67 -5.44
CA HIS A 48 0.57 -22.07 -5.11
C HIS A 48 2.02 -22.42 -5.34
N PHE A 49 2.56 -23.32 -4.52
CA PHE A 49 3.86 -23.95 -4.73
C PHE A 49 3.68 -25.42 -5.13
N VAL A 50 4.68 -26.00 -5.78
CA VAL A 50 4.71 -27.43 -6.12
C VAL A 50 5.42 -28.16 -4.97
N ASP A 51 4.75 -29.12 -4.35
CA ASP A 51 5.35 -29.94 -3.29
C ASP A 51 6.28 -31.03 -3.85
N GLU A 52 6.91 -31.80 -2.94
CA GLU A 52 7.82 -32.91 -3.28
C GLU A 52 7.18 -34.00 -4.14
N ASN A 53 5.84 -34.09 -4.16
CA ASN A 53 5.07 -35.05 -4.95
C ASN A 53 4.55 -34.44 -6.26
N GLY A 54 4.93 -33.20 -6.59
CA GLY A 54 4.48 -32.51 -7.80
C GLY A 54 3.08 -31.89 -7.67
N ILE A 55 2.52 -31.79 -6.46
CA ILE A 55 1.15 -31.30 -6.23
C ILE A 55 1.18 -29.80 -5.91
N LEU A 56 0.27 -29.05 -6.54
CA LEU A 56 0.06 -27.63 -6.23
C LEU A 56 -0.61 -27.47 -4.87
N ARG A 57 0.04 -26.76 -3.95
CA ARG A 57 -0.48 -26.46 -2.61
C ARG A 57 -0.47 -24.97 -2.34
N PRO A 58 -1.48 -24.43 -1.64
CA PRO A 58 -1.46 -23.05 -1.18
C PRO A 58 -0.42 -22.87 -0.08
N PHE A 59 0.10 -21.65 0.07
CA PHE A 59 0.91 -21.30 1.23
C PHE A 59 0.09 -21.33 2.53
N SER A 60 0.73 -21.69 3.64
CA SER A 60 0.08 -21.69 4.95
C SER A 60 -0.18 -20.26 5.44
N GLN A 61 -1.09 -20.09 6.40
CA GLN A 61 -1.40 -18.77 6.94
C GLN A 61 -0.20 -18.16 7.69
N GLU A 62 0.59 -19.01 8.33
CA GLU A 62 1.81 -18.62 9.04
C GLU A 62 2.84 -18.06 8.06
N PHE A 63 3.04 -18.74 6.92
CA PHE A 63 3.94 -18.25 5.87
C PHE A 63 3.47 -16.91 5.30
N ILE A 64 2.17 -16.77 5.00
CA ILE A 64 1.61 -15.52 4.46
C ILE A 64 1.80 -14.38 5.45
N LYS A 65 1.59 -14.63 6.75
CA LYS A 65 1.82 -13.65 7.81
C LYS A 65 3.30 -13.24 7.89
N GLU A 66 4.21 -14.20 7.94
CA GLU A 66 5.64 -13.94 8.02
C GLU A 66 6.15 -13.17 6.79
N TRP A 67 5.69 -13.56 5.59
CA TRP A 67 6.00 -12.87 4.34
C TRP A 67 5.60 -11.39 4.39
N PHE A 68 4.39 -11.12 4.87
CA PHE A 68 3.90 -9.76 5.02
C PHE A 68 4.70 -8.96 6.06
N GLU A 69 4.96 -9.54 7.23
CA GLU A 69 5.71 -8.87 8.30
C GLU A 69 7.15 -8.57 7.90
N ASN A 70 7.82 -9.49 7.21
CA ASN A 70 9.15 -9.28 6.65
C ASN A 70 9.15 -8.14 5.63
N PHE A 71 8.16 -8.13 4.71
CA PHE A 71 8.03 -7.05 3.73
C PHE A 71 7.78 -5.69 4.40
N TYR A 72 6.91 -5.64 5.42
CA TYR A 72 6.62 -4.43 6.19
C TYR A 72 7.89 -3.91 6.90
N ALA A 73 8.62 -4.80 7.58
CA ALA A 73 9.85 -4.46 8.29
C ALA A 73 10.98 -4.02 7.33
N ASP A 74 11.10 -4.64 6.16
CA ASP A 74 12.11 -4.28 5.17
C ASP A 74 11.92 -2.85 4.62
N ILE A 75 10.68 -2.40 4.46
CA ILE A 75 10.40 -1.01 4.07
C ILE A 75 10.86 -0.04 5.16
N PHE A 76 10.54 -0.31 6.42
CA PHE A 76 11.00 0.52 7.54
C PHE A 76 12.53 0.53 7.65
N LYS A 77 13.17 -0.63 7.52
CA LYS A 77 14.61 -0.76 7.55
C LYS A 77 15.27 0.05 6.42
N GLU A 78 14.76 -0.05 5.20
CA GLU A 78 15.32 0.66 4.05
C GLU A 78 15.11 2.17 4.16
N LEU A 79 13.91 2.64 4.56
CA LEU A 79 13.59 4.07 4.56
C LEU A 79 14.01 4.77 5.86
N GLU A 80 13.55 4.29 7.02
CA GLU A 80 13.85 4.91 8.31
C GLU A 80 15.26 4.58 8.78
N THR A 81 15.60 3.30 8.94
CA THR A 81 16.88 2.92 9.60
C THR A 81 18.10 3.30 8.76
N LYS A 82 18.09 3.00 7.45
CA LYS A 82 19.26 3.25 6.59
C LYS A 82 19.32 4.68 6.05
N ASN A 83 18.16 5.28 5.74
CA ASN A 83 18.09 6.54 5.01
C ASN A 83 17.53 7.70 5.84
N GLY A 84 17.09 7.47 7.08
CA GLY A 84 16.58 8.53 7.97
C GLY A 84 15.32 9.21 7.46
N ILE A 85 14.54 8.54 6.61
CA ILE A 85 13.26 9.03 6.07
C ILE A 85 12.17 8.64 7.05
N LYS A 86 11.51 9.61 7.68
CA LYS A 86 10.51 9.34 8.73
C LYS A 86 9.16 8.91 8.13
N ILE A 87 8.75 7.67 8.40
CA ILE A 87 7.45 7.10 7.99
C ILE A 87 6.42 7.39 9.07
N GLU A 88 5.36 8.13 8.74
CA GLU A 88 4.22 8.31 9.63
C GLU A 88 3.32 7.08 9.64
N ASP A 89 3.04 6.51 8.46
CA ASP A 89 2.27 5.28 8.34
C ASP A 89 2.57 4.57 7.01
N LEU A 90 2.31 3.27 6.96
CA LEU A 90 2.55 2.41 5.81
C LEU A 90 1.31 1.56 5.52
N TYR A 91 0.73 1.77 4.33
CA TYR A 91 -0.49 1.09 3.89
C TYR A 91 -0.18 0.14 2.74
N ILE A 92 -0.30 -1.16 3.00
CA ILE A 92 -0.08 -2.23 2.01
C ILE A 92 -1.43 -2.86 1.67
N CYS A 93 -1.79 -2.84 0.39
CA CYS A 93 -3.11 -3.24 -0.07
C CYS A 93 -3.23 -4.75 -0.36
N ASP A 94 -4.19 -5.41 0.30
CA ASP A 94 -4.70 -6.77 0.02
C ASP A 94 -5.85 -6.79 -0.99
N ASN A 95 -6.13 -5.66 -1.64
CA ASN A 95 -7.17 -5.61 -2.66
C ASN A 95 -6.89 -6.65 -3.75
N THR A 96 -7.93 -7.26 -4.29
CA THR A 96 -7.84 -8.20 -5.43
C THR A 96 -8.11 -7.54 -6.78
N CYS A 97 -8.52 -6.26 -6.76
CA CYS A 97 -8.83 -5.50 -7.97
C CYS A 97 -7.58 -4.93 -8.62
N GLU A 98 -7.55 -4.94 -9.96
CA GLU A 98 -6.37 -4.61 -10.78
C GLU A 98 -5.74 -3.25 -10.44
N HIS A 99 -6.54 -2.25 -10.07
CA HIS A 99 -6.04 -0.89 -9.84
C HIS A 99 -5.48 -0.65 -8.43
N MET A 100 -5.64 -1.61 -7.50
CA MET A 100 -5.18 -1.47 -6.10
C MET A 100 -4.37 -2.66 -5.58
N PHE A 101 -4.36 -3.81 -6.26
CA PHE A 101 -3.71 -5.01 -5.73
C PHE A 101 -2.22 -4.78 -5.48
N GLY A 102 -1.76 -5.07 -4.26
CA GLY A 102 -0.35 -4.90 -3.88
C GLY A 102 0.17 -3.47 -3.97
N ASN A 103 -0.69 -2.46 -4.08
CA ASN A 103 -0.27 -1.07 -3.96
C ASN A 103 0.29 -0.83 -2.56
N VAL A 104 1.35 -0.05 -2.49
CA VAL A 104 1.98 0.37 -1.24
C VAL A 104 1.95 1.89 -1.19
N TYR A 105 1.37 2.43 -0.12
CA TYR A 105 1.37 3.86 0.17
C TYR A 105 2.22 4.11 1.41
N ILE A 106 3.16 5.03 1.28
CA ILE A 106 4.08 5.44 2.33
C ILE A 106 3.71 6.88 2.69
N SER A 107 3.10 7.06 3.85
CA SER A 107 2.81 8.38 4.42
C SER A 107 4.03 8.83 5.22
N LEU A 108 4.54 10.03 4.92
CA LEU A 108 5.81 10.52 5.45
C LEU A 108 5.60 11.79 6.26
N ALA A 109 6.49 12.03 7.22
CA ALA A 109 6.36 13.15 8.16
C ALA A 109 6.40 14.52 7.48
N SER A 110 7.10 14.61 6.34
CA SER A 110 7.35 15.86 5.66
C SER A 110 7.45 15.71 4.14
N ILE A 111 7.21 16.79 3.40
CA ILE A 111 7.43 16.83 1.94
C ILE A 111 8.91 16.55 1.58
N PRO A 112 9.91 17.09 2.30
CA PRO A 112 11.31 16.72 2.08
C PRO A 112 11.59 15.22 2.24
N ASP A 113 11.00 14.56 3.23
CA ASP A 113 11.10 13.10 3.40
C ASP A 113 10.48 12.36 2.20
N ALA A 114 9.34 12.84 1.72
CA ALA A 114 8.70 12.29 0.52
C ALA A 114 9.52 12.47 -0.74
N GLN A 115 10.17 13.61 -0.92
CA GLN A 115 11.08 13.82 -2.04
C GLN A 115 12.30 12.90 -1.94
N LYS A 116 12.88 12.74 -0.75
CA LYS A 116 14.00 11.81 -0.53
C LYS A 116 13.59 10.36 -0.78
N CYS A 117 12.40 9.95 -0.33
CA CYS A 117 11.82 8.64 -0.58
C CYS A 117 11.61 8.38 -2.08
N TYR A 118 11.02 9.35 -2.79
CA TYR A 118 10.81 9.29 -4.22
C TYR A 118 12.13 9.07 -4.97
N GLU A 119 13.15 9.91 -4.72
CA GLU A 119 14.45 9.79 -5.40
C GLU A 119 15.19 8.51 -5.02
N LEU A 120 15.06 8.05 -3.77
CA LEU A 120 15.65 6.79 -3.32
C LEU A 120 15.05 5.57 -4.02
N LEU A 121 13.74 5.56 -4.26
CA LEU A 121 13.03 4.40 -4.81
C LEU A 121 12.96 4.43 -6.35
N LYS A 122 13.05 5.60 -6.96
CA LYS A 122 13.01 5.76 -8.41
C LYS A 122 14.18 5.01 -9.06
N GLY A 123 13.86 4.13 -10.00
CA GLY A 123 14.88 3.36 -10.73
C GLY A 123 15.40 2.13 -9.99
N LYS A 124 14.99 1.88 -8.75
CA LYS A 124 15.32 0.65 -8.03
C LYS A 124 14.45 -0.52 -8.50
N TYR A 125 14.92 -1.73 -8.23
CA TYR A 125 14.18 -2.96 -8.47
C TYR A 125 13.76 -3.61 -7.15
N HIS A 126 12.57 -4.19 -7.12
CA HIS A 126 12.09 -5.05 -6.05
C HIS A 126 11.42 -6.27 -6.66
N ALA A 127 11.80 -7.48 -6.20
CA ALA A 127 11.28 -8.75 -6.73
C ALA A 127 11.29 -8.83 -8.27
N GLY A 128 12.36 -8.34 -8.90
CA GLY A 128 12.52 -8.33 -10.35
C GLY A 128 11.70 -7.27 -11.11
N ARG A 129 10.97 -6.40 -10.42
CA ARG A 129 10.17 -5.32 -11.01
C ARG A 129 10.82 -3.96 -10.75
N LEU A 130 10.83 -3.11 -11.78
CA LEU A 130 11.24 -1.71 -11.65
C LEU A 130 10.20 -0.97 -10.81
N LEU A 131 10.65 -0.28 -9.76
CA LEU A 131 9.80 0.56 -8.94
C LEU A 131 9.50 1.87 -9.68
N THR A 132 8.21 2.20 -9.76
CA THR A 132 7.71 3.47 -10.31
C THR A 132 7.00 4.25 -9.21
N PRO A 133 7.73 4.91 -8.29
CA PRO A 133 7.10 5.73 -7.26
C PRO A 133 6.37 6.91 -7.90
N GLU A 134 5.21 7.25 -7.36
CA GLU A 134 4.41 8.41 -7.74
C GLU A 134 3.97 9.16 -6.48
N TYR A 135 3.89 10.50 -6.53
CA TYR A 135 3.23 11.25 -5.46
C TYR A 135 1.73 10.97 -5.49
N SER A 136 1.18 10.59 -4.35
CA SER A 136 -0.24 10.32 -4.18
C SER A 136 -0.98 11.56 -3.67
N PRO A 137 -2.20 11.86 -4.16
CA PRO A 137 -3.03 12.93 -3.58
C PRO A 137 -3.59 12.58 -2.19
N VAL A 138 -3.48 11.33 -1.76
CA VAL A 138 -4.06 10.86 -0.49
C VAL A 138 -3.22 11.34 0.69
N LEU A 139 -3.81 12.18 1.53
CA LEU A 139 -3.22 12.64 2.79
C LEU A 139 -3.93 12.05 4.01
N ASP A 140 -5.22 11.75 3.88
CA ASP A 140 -6.04 11.16 4.94
C ASP A 140 -6.53 9.77 4.51
N PHE A 141 -6.02 8.74 5.17
CA PHE A 141 -6.37 7.36 4.89
C PHE A 141 -7.58 6.87 5.69
N SER A 142 -8.08 7.62 6.67
CA SER A 142 -9.25 7.23 7.48
C SER A 142 -10.48 6.99 6.60
N GLU A 143 -10.61 7.80 5.56
CA GLU A 143 -11.70 7.79 4.61
C GLU A 143 -11.38 6.95 3.34
N ALA A 144 -10.11 6.68 3.07
CA ALA A 144 -9.68 5.82 1.97
C ALA A 144 -9.79 4.32 2.30
N LYS A 145 -9.62 3.95 3.57
CA LYS A 145 -9.71 2.57 4.04
C LYS A 145 -11.13 2.01 3.95
N CYS A 146 -11.23 0.73 3.62
CA CYS A 146 -12.47 -0.02 3.72
C CYS A 146 -12.76 -0.32 5.19
N LYS A 147 -13.71 0.40 5.80
CA LYS A 147 -14.10 0.24 7.22
C LYS A 147 -14.57 -1.18 7.57
N LEU A 148 -15.14 -1.92 6.61
CA LEU A 148 -15.55 -3.30 6.83
C LEU A 148 -14.36 -4.26 6.84
N PHE A 149 -13.41 -4.07 5.91
CA PHE A 149 -12.17 -4.85 5.89
C PHE A 149 -11.29 -4.56 7.13
N ASP A 150 -11.15 -3.30 7.53
CA ASP A 150 -10.35 -2.92 8.71
C ASP A 150 -10.91 -3.54 10.02
N ARG A 151 -12.20 -3.91 10.06
CA ARG A 151 -12.84 -4.58 11.22
C ARG A 151 -12.68 -6.09 11.26
N GLY A 152 -12.51 -6.76 10.11
CA GLY A 152 -12.60 -8.23 10.07
C GLY A 152 -12.04 -8.89 8.82
N GLY A 153 -11.18 -8.19 8.08
CA GLY A 153 -10.52 -8.69 6.89
C GLY A 153 -11.47 -8.96 5.72
N GLU A 154 -11.03 -9.85 4.82
CA GLU A 154 -11.71 -10.10 3.55
C GLU A 154 -13.13 -10.62 3.72
N GLU A 155 -13.39 -11.47 4.72
CA GLU A 155 -14.71 -12.06 4.98
C GLU A 155 -15.79 -11.01 5.32
N HIS A 156 -15.38 -9.85 5.81
CA HIS A 156 -16.29 -8.78 6.22
C HIS A 156 -16.57 -7.76 5.11
N CYS A 157 -15.79 -7.74 4.03
CA CYS A 157 -16.05 -6.86 2.90
C CYS A 157 -16.85 -7.60 1.80
N PRO A 158 -18.18 -7.40 1.71
CA PRO A 158 -19.00 -8.13 0.73
C PRO A 158 -18.72 -7.70 -0.72
N LYS A 159 -17.93 -6.65 -0.92
CA LYS A 159 -17.60 -6.14 -2.25
C LYS A 159 -16.45 -6.91 -2.89
N GLY A 160 -15.57 -7.56 -2.11
CA GLY A 160 -14.38 -8.25 -2.62
C GLY A 160 -13.63 -7.43 -3.69
N ALA A 161 -13.43 -8.02 -4.87
CA ALA A 161 -12.79 -7.37 -6.02
C ALA A 161 -13.52 -6.12 -6.58
N ASN A 162 -14.78 -5.87 -6.20
CA ASN A 162 -15.51 -4.65 -6.57
C ASN A 162 -15.38 -3.53 -5.53
N CYS A 163 -14.61 -3.74 -4.45
CA CYS A 163 -14.37 -2.69 -3.48
C CYS A 163 -13.48 -1.59 -4.07
N ASN A 164 -13.93 -0.34 -3.91
CA ASN A 164 -13.18 0.86 -4.35
C ASN A 164 -12.47 1.56 -3.18
N ASN A 165 -12.40 0.92 -2.01
CA ASN A 165 -11.67 1.41 -0.85
C ASN A 165 -10.49 0.47 -0.56
N LEU A 166 -9.48 0.98 0.13
CA LEU A 166 -8.25 0.25 0.43
C LEU A 166 -8.51 -0.88 1.43
N HIS A 167 -8.15 -2.10 1.07
CA HIS A 167 -8.07 -3.26 1.97
C HIS A 167 -6.65 -3.28 2.51
N VAL A 168 -6.39 -2.68 3.68
CA VAL A 168 -5.03 -2.49 4.19
C VAL A 168 -4.67 -3.62 5.16
N LEU A 169 -3.57 -4.32 4.90
CA LEU A 169 -2.99 -5.29 5.83
C LEU A 169 -2.37 -4.58 7.04
N ARG A 170 -2.50 -5.18 8.22
CA ARG A 170 -1.94 -4.66 9.48
C ARG A 170 -0.85 -5.59 10.00
N PRO A 171 0.34 -5.08 10.38
CA PRO A 171 1.35 -5.87 11.08
C PRO A 171 0.83 -6.33 12.44
N SER A 172 1.46 -7.35 13.02
CA SER A 172 1.20 -7.67 14.43
C SER A 172 1.49 -6.46 15.32
N GLU A 173 0.80 -6.41 16.45
CA GLU A 173 1.00 -5.37 17.46
C GLU A 173 2.45 -5.35 17.97
N GLU A 174 3.09 -6.51 18.08
CA GLU A 174 4.50 -6.62 18.48
C GLU A 174 5.43 -5.93 17.47
N LEU A 175 5.28 -6.25 16.18
CA LEU A 175 6.06 -5.61 15.12
C LEU A 175 5.79 -4.10 15.04
N ALA A 176 4.52 -3.69 15.14
CA ALA A 176 4.15 -2.29 15.14
C ALA A 176 4.79 -1.51 16.30
N LYS A 177 4.75 -2.05 17.53
CA LYS A 177 5.42 -1.43 18.70
C LYS A 177 6.92 -1.31 18.48
N HIS A 178 7.55 -2.33 17.91
CA HIS A 178 8.98 -2.31 17.61
C HIS A 178 9.35 -1.23 16.59
N LEU A 179 8.59 -1.10 15.50
CA LEU A 179 8.90 -0.17 14.40
C LEU A 179 8.54 1.28 14.73
N PHE A 180 7.37 1.51 15.32
CA PHE A 180 6.92 2.88 15.61
C PHE A 180 7.49 3.43 16.93
N GLY A 181 7.89 2.55 17.86
CA GLY A 181 8.44 2.92 19.15
C GLY A 181 7.49 3.84 19.93
N GLU A 182 7.99 5.00 20.37
CA GLU A 182 7.20 6.01 21.08
C GLU A 182 6.00 6.54 20.28
N ARG A 183 5.99 6.37 18.95
CA ARG A 183 4.89 6.81 18.08
C ARG A 183 3.77 5.79 17.95
N TYR A 184 3.89 4.62 18.58
CA TYR A 184 2.90 3.56 18.47
C TYR A 184 1.48 4.00 18.88
N GLU A 185 1.36 4.83 19.93
CA GLU A 185 0.06 5.33 20.39
C GLU A 185 -0.62 6.26 19.39
N SER A 186 0.16 6.99 18.58
CA SER A 186 -0.36 7.80 17.48
C SER A 186 -0.73 6.94 16.28
N TYR A 187 0.07 5.91 15.97
CA TYR A 187 -0.19 4.94 14.89
C TYR A 187 -1.47 4.10 15.12
N LYS A 188 -1.77 3.79 16.39
CA LYS A 188 -2.91 2.94 16.77
C LYS A 188 -4.28 3.60 16.53
N GLN A 189 -4.33 4.94 16.49
CA GLN A 189 -5.57 5.73 16.36
C GLN A 189 -6.15 5.65 14.94
#